data_AF-A0A2N0XMT3-F1
#
_entry.id   AF-A0A2N0XMT3-F1
#
_cell.length_a   1.000
_cell.length_b   1.000
_cell.length_c   1.000
_cell.angle_alpha   90.00
_cell.angle_beta   90.00
_cell.angle_gamma   90.00
#
_symmetry.space_group_name_H-M   'P 1'
#
loop_
_entity.id
_entity.type
_entity.pdbx_description
1 polymer ?
#
loop_
_entity_poly.entity_id
_entity_poly.type
_entity_poly.pdbx_seq_one_letter_code
_entity_poly.pdbx_strand_id
1 'polypeptide(L)'
;MYEKFVAKDKDVFATPLFIASITIPFLTAIGIGLGIHYSLEFSSFLSNIWATMKLPLAIASLSLPLATWVIANHRSAQITKANKLQESKRLVETYLEQESFFERVYGRKITTANWKFITKDDLPVIHAELYEFQRLHEKGQITPKESLSEDIQQYFDGTRKCFWEFYEYFMEEKRDANNEYLLESLTIQLFEFLHRRLAVFSGTFGTRNIDVNETKLGMYITAYFEIYYLCIDLNLPVNGTTDEILSEDYETFNAVANLIAERFGNGQEDTNLSAFRESLEIKRMVKFAVSEPHVQTINKLIQDWSENFSDNYESMKSLPFDDTYLGFKLFTHTPENAVTMSFMETEEEEYFGELRLEKDSEIVFMPIFKEDTKLRIHKDAQSANQTMNEILSFLSKHFPRH
;
A
#
# COMPACT_ATOMS: atom_id res chain seq x y z
N MET A 1 23.48 -14.87 -31.79
CA MET A 1 24.45 -15.87 -32.28
C MET A 1 25.61 -15.22 -33.05
N TYR A 2 25.34 -14.32 -34.01
CA TYR A 2 26.34 -13.54 -34.77
C TYR A 2 27.30 -12.69 -33.90
N GLU A 3 26.80 -12.04 -32.85
CA GLU A 3 27.62 -11.18 -31.96
C GLU A 3 28.70 -11.95 -31.18
N LYS A 4 28.50 -13.25 -30.93
CA LYS A 4 29.50 -14.10 -30.26
C LYS A 4 30.71 -14.37 -31.16
N PHE A 5 30.53 -14.38 -32.49
CA PHE A 5 31.58 -14.66 -33.46
C PHE A 5 32.36 -13.41 -33.88
N VAL A 6 31.72 -12.24 -33.82
CA VAL A 6 32.31 -10.93 -34.17
C VAL A 6 33.02 -10.27 -32.96
N ALA A 7 33.05 -10.92 -31.80
CA ALA A 7 33.78 -10.53 -30.58
C ALA A 7 34.12 -9.02 -30.45
N LYS A 8 33.09 -8.23 -30.12
CA LYS A 8 33.10 -6.75 -30.19
C LYS A 8 34.15 -6.07 -29.30
N ASP A 9 34.58 -6.73 -28.23
CA ASP A 9 35.51 -6.20 -27.21
C ASP A 9 36.96 -6.66 -27.39
N LYS A 10 37.24 -7.44 -28.44
CA LYS A 10 38.58 -7.90 -28.78
C LYS A 10 39.07 -7.21 -30.04
N ASP A 11 40.39 -7.13 -30.16
CA ASP A 11 41.03 -6.73 -31.42
C ASP A 11 40.47 -7.58 -32.58
N VAL A 12 40.26 -6.94 -33.73
CA VAL A 12 39.70 -7.54 -34.94
C VAL A 12 40.46 -8.82 -35.30
N PHE A 13 41.79 -8.78 -35.15
CA PHE A 13 42.71 -9.87 -35.44
C PHE A 13 42.56 -11.08 -34.50
N ALA A 14 41.99 -10.88 -33.31
CA ALA A 14 41.73 -11.93 -32.33
C ALA A 14 40.32 -12.52 -32.43
N THR A 15 39.50 -12.07 -33.40
CA THR A 15 38.15 -12.58 -33.57
C THR A 15 38.15 -13.94 -34.29
N PRO A 16 37.35 -14.93 -33.83
CA PRO A 16 37.28 -16.25 -34.46
C PRO A 16 36.92 -16.20 -35.95
N LEU A 17 36.09 -15.24 -36.37
CA LEU A 17 35.73 -15.02 -37.77
C LEU A 17 36.90 -14.52 -38.61
N PHE A 18 37.77 -13.66 -38.07
CA PHE A 18 38.93 -13.15 -38.79
C PHE A 18 40.00 -14.24 -38.95
N ILE A 19 40.20 -15.03 -37.89
CA ILE A 19 41.10 -16.19 -37.96
C ILE A 19 40.56 -17.18 -39.00
N ALA A 20 39.27 -17.52 -38.93
CA ALA A 20 38.63 -18.44 -39.88
C ALA A 20 38.70 -17.96 -41.34
N SER A 21 38.54 -16.65 -41.60
CA SER A 21 38.58 -16.10 -42.95
C SER A 21 39.95 -16.18 -43.62
N ILE A 22 41.03 -16.28 -42.84
CA ILE A 22 42.40 -16.51 -43.34
C ILE A 22 42.73 -18.01 -43.35
N THR A 23 42.43 -18.72 -42.26
CA THR A 23 42.83 -20.11 -42.09
C THR A 23 42.07 -21.05 -43.02
N ILE A 24 40.78 -20.83 -43.30
CA ILE A 24 39.98 -21.71 -44.16
C ILE A 24 40.48 -21.69 -45.62
N PRO A 25 40.64 -20.54 -46.28
CA PRO A 25 41.18 -20.51 -47.66
C PRO A 25 42.60 -21.07 -47.74
N PHE A 26 43.43 -20.81 -46.71
CA PHE A 26 44.81 -21.29 -46.67
C PHE A 26 44.90 -22.82 -46.50
N LEU A 27 44.14 -23.40 -45.57
CA LEU A 27 44.05 -24.86 -45.40
C LEU A 27 43.45 -25.54 -46.62
N THR A 28 42.46 -24.90 -47.26
CA THR A 28 41.86 -25.40 -48.51
C THR A 28 42.90 -25.41 -49.63
N ALA A 29 43.71 -24.36 -49.76
CA ALA A 29 44.80 -24.30 -50.74
C ALA A 29 45.88 -25.37 -50.49
N ILE A 30 46.27 -25.60 -49.24
CA ILE A 30 47.20 -26.68 -48.87
C ILE A 30 46.61 -28.05 -49.19
N GLY A 31 45.34 -28.30 -48.85
CA GLY A 31 44.65 -29.55 -49.15
C GLY A 31 44.58 -29.85 -50.65
N ILE A 32 44.30 -28.82 -51.46
CA ILE A 32 44.35 -28.91 -52.93
C ILE A 32 45.78 -29.23 -53.40
N GLY A 33 46.80 -28.57 -52.85
CA GLY A 33 48.20 -28.83 -53.19
C GLY A 33 48.67 -30.26 -52.88
N LEU A 34 48.29 -30.79 -51.71
CA LEU A 34 48.56 -32.18 -51.33
C LEU A 34 47.80 -33.16 -52.22
N GLY A 35 46.55 -32.86 -52.58
CA GLY A 35 45.78 -33.66 -53.54
C GLY A 35 46.44 -33.76 -54.91
N ILE A 36 47.03 -32.66 -55.41
CA ILE A 36 47.80 -32.65 -56.67
C ILE A 36 49.04 -33.55 -56.56
N HIS A 37 49.74 -33.50 -55.42
CA HIS A 37 50.99 -34.25 -55.25
C HIS A 37 50.77 -35.78 -55.17
N TYR A 38 49.68 -36.22 -54.54
CA TYR A 38 49.46 -37.64 -54.25
C TYR A 38 48.49 -38.37 -55.19
N SER A 39 47.71 -37.67 -56.02
CA SER A 39 46.78 -38.30 -56.97
C SER A 39 46.98 -37.80 -58.40
N LEU A 40 47.39 -38.71 -59.29
CA LEU A 40 47.63 -38.41 -60.71
C LEU A 40 46.32 -38.03 -61.44
N GLU A 41 45.21 -38.68 -61.10
CA GLU A 41 43.89 -38.41 -61.68
C GLU A 41 43.38 -37.02 -61.25
N PHE A 42 43.56 -36.68 -59.98
CA PHE A 42 43.20 -35.36 -59.45
C PHE A 42 44.09 -34.26 -60.04
N SER A 43 45.39 -34.51 -60.21
CA SER A 43 46.32 -33.59 -60.87
C SER A 43 45.93 -33.32 -62.33
N SER A 44 45.50 -34.34 -63.09
CA SER A 44 45.05 -34.18 -64.47
C SER A 44 43.75 -33.35 -64.56
N PHE A 45 42.79 -33.65 -63.69
CA PHE A 45 41.54 -32.89 -63.54
C PHE A 45 41.80 -31.42 -63.18
N LEU A 46 42.67 -31.16 -62.20
CA LEU A 46 43.05 -29.81 -61.80
C LEU A 46 43.89 -29.09 -62.85
N SER A 47 44.75 -29.77 -63.61
CA SER A 47 45.50 -29.15 -64.70
C SER A 47 44.57 -28.62 -65.81
N ASN A 48 43.51 -29.36 -66.14
CA ASN A 48 42.47 -28.89 -67.05
C ASN A 48 41.74 -27.67 -66.50
N ILE A 49 41.38 -27.66 -65.21
CA ILE A 49 40.74 -26.52 -64.53
C ILE A 49 41.72 -25.35 -64.33
N TRP A 50 43.02 -25.60 -64.18
CA TRP A 50 44.06 -24.60 -64.02
C TRP A 50 44.31 -23.85 -65.32
N ALA A 51 44.40 -24.59 -66.43
CA ALA A 51 44.54 -24.06 -67.78
C ALA A 51 43.34 -23.21 -68.20
N THR A 52 42.13 -23.51 -67.69
CA THR A 52 40.91 -22.79 -68.05
C THR A 52 40.46 -21.72 -67.03
N MET A 53 40.72 -21.88 -65.73
CA MET A 53 40.09 -21.04 -64.69
C MET A 53 40.99 -20.58 -63.52
N LYS A 54 42.29 -20.94 -63.46
CA LYS A 54 43.24 -20.46 -62.40
C LYS A 54 42.70 -20.58 -60.95
N LEU A 55 41.99 -21.67 -60.63
CA LEU A 55 41.11 -21.80 -59.47
C LEU A 55 41.78 -21.71 -58.07
N PRO A 56 42.95 -22.34 -57.77
CA PRO A 56 43.50 -22.32 -56.41
C PRO A 56 44.03 -20.95 -55.98
N LEU A 57 44.63 -20.20 -56.92
CA LEU A 57 45.04 -18.81 -56.69
C LEU A 57 43.83 -17.92 -56.46
N ALA A 58 42.73 -18.17 -57.19
CA ALA A 58 41.46 -17.47 -56.98
C ALA A 58 40.88 -17.78 -55.59
N ILE A 59 40.87 -19.04 -55.15
CA ILE A 59 40.40 -19.44 -53.80
C ILE A 59 41.27 -18.80 -52.71
N ALA A 60 42.60 -18.83 -52.84
CA ALA A 60 43.49 -18.16 -51.90
C ALA A 60 43.28 -16.63 -51.91
N SER A 61 43.02 -16.04 -53.08
CA SER A 61 42.73 -14.61 -53.20
C SER A 61 41.43 -14.19 -52.51
N LEU A 62 40.47 -15.11 -52.31
CA LEU A 62 39.24 -14.85 -51.54
C LEU A 62 39.50 -14.55 -50.05
N SER A 63 40.67 -14.93 -49.52
CA SER A 63 41.07 -14.55 -48.15
C SER A 63 41.11 -13.04 -47.95
N LEU A 64 41.52 -12.26 -48.96
CA LEU A 64 41.60 -10.80 -48.89
C LEU A 64 40.19 -10.16 -48.84
N PRO A 65 39.24 -10.45 -49.76
CA PRO A 65 37.85 -10.02 -49.63
C PRO A 65 37.15 -10.50 -48.36
N LEU A 66 37.36 -11.75 -47.94
CA LEU A 66 36.73 -12.30 -46.73
C LEU A 66 37.28 -11.65 -45.46
N ALA A 67 38.59 -11.43 -45.35
CA ALA A 67 39.17 -10.68 -44.24
C ALA A 67 38.67 -9.23 -44.23
N THR A 68 38.59 -8.58 -45.39
CA THR A 68 38.03 -7.22 -45.52
C THR A 68 36.57 -7.16 -45.07
N TRP A 69 35.75 -8.15 -45.46
CA TRP A 69 34.36 -8.27 -45.05
C TRP A 69 34.22 -8.47 -43.53
N VAL A 70 35.07 -9.33 -42.93
CA VAL A 70 35.09 -9.52 -41.46
C VAL A 70 35.49 -8.23 -40.73
N ILE A 71 36.53 -7.53 -41.20
CA ILE A 71 36.96 -6.25 -40.62
C ILE A 71 35.82 -5.21 -40.69
N ALA A 72 35.16 -5.09 -41.84
CA ALA A 72 34.04 -4.17 -42.02
C ALA A 72 32.87 -4.50 -41.08
N ASN A 73 32.54 -5.77 -40.91
CA ASN A 73 31.49 -6.22 -40.01
C ASN A 73 31.84 -6.04 -38.53
N HIS A 74 33.10 -6.26 -38.14
CA HIS A 74 33.57 -5.99 -36.78
C HIS A 74 33.48 -4.50 -36.46
N ARG A 75 33.99 -3.65 -37.35
CA ARG A 75 33.89 -2.19 -37.21
C ARG A 75 32.43 -1.73 -37.15
N SER A 76 31.57 -2.28 -38.00
CA SER A 76 30.12 -2.03 -37.96
C SER A 76 29.52 -2.41 -36.61
N ALA A 77 29.84 -3.61 -36.09
CA ALA A 77 29.36 -4.08 -34.80
C ALA A 77 29.86 -3.22 -33.61
N GLN A 78 31.10 -2.72 -33.67
CA GLN A 78 31.64 -1.79 -32.69
C GLN A 78 30.94 -0.42 -32.75
N ILE A 79 30.73 0.12 -33.94
CA ILE A 79 30.01 1.38 -34.15
C ILE A 79 28.57 1.25 -33.64
N THR A 80 27.87 0.16 -33.95
CA THR A 80 26.51 -0.08 -33.43
C THR A 80 26.48 -0.14 -31.90
N LYS A 81 27.48 -0.78 -31.26
CA LYS A 81 27.58 -0.83 -29.79
C LYS A 81 27.84 0.56 -29.20
N ALA A 82 28.76 1.32 -29.80
CA ALA A 82 29.07 2.68 -29.38
C ALA A 82 27.85 3.61 -29.52
N ASN A 83 27.13 3.52 -30.63
CA ASN A 83 25.90 4.28 -30.85
C ASN A 83 24.83 3.94 -29.79
N LYS A 84 24.58 2.65 -29.52
CA LYS A 84 23.63 2.24 -28.47
C LYS A 84 24.01 2.74 -27.07
N LEU A 85 25.31 2.72 -26.74
CA LEU A 85 25.79 3.26 -25.48
C LEU A 85 25.63 4.77 -25.41
N GLN A 86 25.90 5.49 -26.50
CA GLN A 86 25.74 6.93 -26.59
C GLN A 86 24.25 7.33 -26.52
N GLU A 87 23.37 6.60 -27.19
CA GLU A 87 21.91 6.77 -27.10
C GLU A 87 21.42 6.57 -25.66
N SER A 88 21.87 5.51 -25.00
CA SER A 88 21.53 5.24 -23.59
C SER A 88 22.03 6.34 -22.64
N LYS A 89 23.28 6.81 -22.82
CA LYS A 89 23.82 7.94 -22.04
C LYS A 89 23.01 9.22 -22.27
N ARG A 90 22.73 9.54 -23.53
CA ARG A 90 21.93 10.72 -23.89
C ARG A 90 20.53 10.64 -23.29
N LEU A 91 19.91 9.46 -23.27
CA LEU A 91 18.60 9.26 -22.64
C LEU A 91 18.64 9.59 -21.15
N VAL A 92 19.66 9.12 -20.42
CA VAL A 92 19.84 9.42 -18.99
C VAL A 92 20.15 10.90 -18.76
N GLU A 93 21.03 11.50 -19.57
CA GLU A 93 21.33 12.94 -19.49
C GLU A 93 20.08 13.79 -19.73
N THR A 94 19.29 13.48 -20.76
CA THR A 94 18.02 14.16 -21.04
C THR A 94 17.02 13.97 -19.90
N TYR A 95 16.98 12.80 -19.27
CA TYR A 95 16.13 12.53 -18.11
C TYR A 95 16.52 13.42 -16.91
N LEU A 96 17.80 13.48 -16.56
CA LEU A 96 18.27 14.30 -15.43
C LEU A 96 18.10 15.80 -15.70
N GLU A 97 18.23 16.24 -16.96
CA GLU A 97 17.89 17.60 -17.36
C GLU A 97 16.40 17.89 -17.16
N GLN A 98 15.51 16.96 -17.53
CA GLN A 98 14.06 17.08 -17.31
C GLN A 98 13.72 17.10 -15.81
N GLU A 99 14.36 16.27 -15.00
CA GLU A 99 14.20 16.23 -13.55
C GLU A 99 14.60 17.58 -12.91
N SER A 100 15.78 18.11 -13.25
CA SER A 100 16.23 19.41 -12.72
C SER A 100 15.32 20.57 -13.15
N PHE A 101 14.76 20.50 -14.38
CA PHE A 101 13.77 21.46 -14.85
C PHE A 101 12.46 21.34 -14.08
N PHE A 102 12.00 20.11 -13.85
CA PHE A 102 10.81 19.79 -13.06
C PHE A 102 10.94 20.34 -11.63
N GLU A 103 12.04 20.03 -10.94
CA GLU A 103 12.32 20.51 -9.58
C GLU A 103 12.30 22.04 -9.51
N ARG A 104 12.94 22.72 -10.49
CA ARG A 104 13.00 24.19 -10.52
C ARG A 104 11.62 24.83 -10.71
N VAL A 105 10.81 24.30 -11.65
CA VAL A 105 9.50 24.87 -11.98
C VAL A 105 8.50 24.60 -10.86
N TYR A 106 8.33 23.33 -10.48
CA TYR A 106 7.34 22.93 -9.48
C TYR A 106 7.79 23.30 -8.07
N GLY A 107 9.10 23.27 -7.77
CA GLY A 107 9.61 23.73 -6.49
C GLY A 107 9.29 25.20 -6.21
N ARG A 108 9.31 26.06 -7.23
CA ARG A 108 8.86 27.45 -7.09
C ARG A 108 7.35 27.54 -6.82
N LYS A 109 6.53 26.75 -7.50
CA LYS A 109 5.08 26.70 -7.29
C LYS A 109 4.73 26.26 -5.87
N ILE A 110 5.31 25.15 -5.41
CA ILE A 110 5.18 24.62 -4.04
C ILE A 110 5.49 25.70 -2.99
N THR A 111 6.64 26.38 -3.13
CA THR A 111 7.01 27.44 -2.20
C THR A 111 6.07 28.65 -2.27
N THR A 112 5.60 29.01 -3.47
CA THR A 112 4.71 30.18 -3.63
C THR A 112 3.31 29.91 -3.08
N ALA A 113 2.81 28.68 -3.25
CA ALA A 113 1.51 28.25 -2.77
C ALA A 113 1.53 27.81 -1.28
N ASN A 114 2.69 27.85 -0.62
CA ASN A 114 2.88 27.42 0.78
C ASN A 114 2.36 26.01 1.06
N TRP A 115 2.64 25.07 0.15
CA TRP A 115 2.29 23.67 0.34
C TRP A 115 2.97 23.09 1.59
N LYS A 116 2.21 22.29 2.34
CA LYS A 116 2.60 21.67 3.60
C LYS A 116 2.90 20.20 3.44
N PHE A 117 2.22 19.46 2.56
CA PHE A 117 2.39 18.02 2.38
C PHE A 117 3.42 17.66 1.31
N ILE A 118 3.38 18.25 0.13
CA ILE A 118 4.43 18.03 -0.89
C ILE A 118 5.51 19.10 -0.72
N THR A 119 6.74 18.67 -0.56
CA THR A 119 7.92 19.54 -0.42
C THR A 119 8.80 19.48 -1.67
N LYS A 120 9.81 20.35 -1.73
CA LYS A 120 10.79 20.33 -2.82
C LYS A 120 11.58 19.03 -2.89
N ASP A 121 11.86 18.45 -1.73
CA ASP A 121 12.67 17.23 -1.63
C ASP A 121 11.92 16.00 -2.17
N ASP A 122 10.59 16.07 -2.27
CA ASP A 122 9.76 15.03 -2.87
C ASP A 122 9.80 15.06 -4.41
N LEU A 123 10.11 16.19 -5.04
CA LEU A 123 10.00 16.38 -6.50
C LEU A 123 10.87 15.42 -7.33
N PRO A 124 12.14 15.16 -7.00
CA PRO A 124 12.94 14.19 -7.75
C PRO A 124 12.36 12.78 -7.69
N VAL A 125 11.80 12.39 -6.55
CA VAL A 125 11.19 11.07 -6.35
C VAL A 125 9.87 10.98 -7.12
N ILE A 126 9.04 12.02 -7.08
CA ILE A 126 7.83 12.12 -7.89
C ILE A 126 8.18 11.98 -9.39
N HIS A 127 9.19 12.69 -9.86
CA HIS A 127 9.65 12.57 -11.25
C HIS A 127 10.17 11.16 -11.58
N ALA A 128 10.87 10.51 -10.64
CA ALA A 128 11.34 9.13 -10.78
C ALA A 128 10.19 8.13 -10.95
N GLU A 129 9.15 8.24 -10.14
CA GLU A 129 8.00 7.34 -10.18
C GLU A 129 7.09 7.62 -11.39
N LEU A 130 6.81 8.90 -11.70
CA LEU A 130 5.98 9.29 -12.84
C LEU A 130 6.51 8.77 -14.18
N TYR A 131 7.83 8.73 -14.36
CA TYR A 131 8.47 8.34 -15.62
C TYR A 131 9.16 6.95 -15.55
N GLU A 132 9.02 6.22 -14.44
CA GLU A 132 9.65 4.93 -14.15
C GLU A 132 11.16 4.91 -14.45
N PHE A 133 11.93 5.75 -13.75
CA PHE A 133 13.39 5.85 -13.94
C PHE A 133 14.10 4.49 -13.90
N GLN A 134 13.67 3.60 -13.00
CA GLN A 134 14.23 2.24 -12.86
C GLN A 134 14.13 1.41 -14.14
N ARG A 135 13.15 1.72 -15.01
CA ARG A 135 12.86 1.02 -16.27
C ARG A 135 13.19 1.86 -17.50
N LEU A 136 13.89 2.99 -17.33
CA LEU A 136 14.21 3.92 -18.42
C LEU A 136 14.98 3.23 -19.56
N HIS A 137 15.94 2.37 -19.22
CA HIS A 137 16.71 1.61 -20.23
C HIS A 137 15.88 0.54 -20.94
N GLU A 138 14.86 -0.02 -20.28
CA GLU A 138 13.94 -1.00 -20.87
C GLU A 138 12.96 -0.30 -21.83
N LYS A 139 12.43 0.86 -21.41
CA LYS A 139 11.52 1.69 -22.22
C LYS A 139 12.20 2.33 -23.42
N GLY A 140 13.46 2.76 -23.27
CA GLY A 140 14.21 3.49 -24.29
C GLY A 140 13.70 4.91 -24.57
N GLN A 141 12.69 5.37 -23.84
CA GLN A 141 12.08 6.70 -23.97
C GLN A 141 11.55 7.17 -22.62
N ILE A 142 11.41 8.49 -22.47
CA ILE A 142 10.86 9.12 -21.27
C ILE A 142 9.35 9.30 -21.48
N THR A 143 8.56 8.37 -20.98
CA THR A 143 7.09 8.42 -21.06
C THR A 143 6.47 8.13 -19.71
N PRO A 144 5.33 8.78 -19.37
CA PRO A 144 4.64 8.54 -18.12
C PRO A 144 4.32 7.05 -17.90
N LYS A 145 4.23 6.65 -16.64
CA LYS A 145 3.78 5.32 -16.21
C LYS A 145 2.36 5.05 -16.73
N GLU A 146 2.14 3.86 -17.27
CA GLU A 146 0.85 3.49 -17.90
C GLU A 146 -0.31 3.43 -16.90
N SER A 147 -0.08 2.91 -15.69
CA SER A 147 -1.12 2.78 -14.64
C SER A 147 -1.43 4.09 -13.91
N LEU A 148 -0.72 5.19 -14.22
CA LEU A 148 -0.77 6.42 -13.44
C LEU A 148 -2.19 6.98 -13.30
N SER A 149 -2.99 6.93 -14.38
CA SER A 149 -4.37 7.41 -14.34
C SER A 149 -5.26 6.61 -13.38
N GLU A 150 -5.08 5.30 -13.34
CA GLU A 150 -5.85 4.41 -12.46
C GLU A 150 -5.42 4.63 -11.00
N ASP A 151 -4.11 4.71 -10.76
CA ASP A 151 -3.52 4.93 -9.44
C ASP A 151 -4.01 6.26 -8.82
N ILE A 152 -4.04 7.33 -9.63
CA ILE A 152 -4.57 8.64 -9.25
C ILE A 152 -6.06 8.55 -8.90
N GLN A 153 -6.85 7.94 -9.78
CA GLN A 153 -8.30 7.86 -9.59
C GLN A 153 -8.66 7.03 -8.34
N GLN A 154 -7.99 5.89 -8.13
CA GLN A 154 -8.22 5.05 -6.95
C GLN A 154 -7.90 5.79 -5.63
N TYR A 155 -6.90 6.67 -5.63
CA TYR A 155 -6.58 7.49 -4.46
C TYR A 155 -7.68 8.54 -4.19
N PHE A 156 -8.11 9.28 -5.21
CA PHE A 156 -9.12 10.32 -5.07
C PHE A 156 -10.49 9.74 -4.68
N ASP A 157 -11.00 8.78 -5.44
CA ASP A 157 -12.29 8.14 -5.17
C ASP A 157 -12.29 7.42 -3.82
N GLY A 158 -11.18 6.73 -3.49
CA GLY A 158 -11.02 6.02 -2.23
C GLY A 158 -10.99 6.96 -1.03
N THR A 159 -10.27 8.08 -1.12
CA THR A 159 -10.16 9.05 -0.03
C THR A 159 -11.48 9.79 0.18
N ARG A 160 -12.12 10.24 -0.90
CA ARG A 160 -13.45 10.84 -0.87
C ARG A 160 -14.45 9.91 -0.17
N LYS A 161 -14.51 8.66 -0.62
CA LYS A 161 -15.39 7.65 -0.04
C LYS A 161 -15.19 7.49 1.48
N CYS A 162 -13.94 7.46 1.95
CA CYS A 162 -13.65 7.35 3.38
C CYS A 162 -14.23 8.51 4.21
N PHE A 163 -14.12 9.76 3.73
CA PHE A 163 -14.68 10.92 4.43
C PHE A 163 -16.21 10.92 4.41
N TRP A 164 -16.83 10.61 3.27
CA TRP A 164 -18.29 10.57 3.15
C TRP A 164 -18.92 9.46 3.97
N GLU A 165 -18.43 8.22 3.88
CA GLU A 165 -18.92 7.11 4.70
C GLU A 165 -18.74 7.39 6.19
N PHE A 166 -17.59 7.95 6.60
CA PHE A 166 -17.40 8.37 7.97
C PHE A 166 -18.44 9.41 8.39
N TYR A 167 -18.65 10.46 7.59
CA TYR A 167 -19.60 11.52 7.93
C TYR A 167 -21.02 10.99 8.08
N GLU A 168 -21.47 10.14 7.16
CA GLU A 168 -22.79 9.51 7.20
C GLU A 168 -22.96 8.64 8.46
N TYR A 169 -22.08 7.66 8.66
CA TYR A 169 -22.17 6.73 9.81
C TYR A 169 -21.99 7.44 11.15
N PHE A 170 -21.10 8.43 11.24
CA PHE A 170 -20.91 9.18 12.47
C PHE A 170 -22.14 10.02 12.80
N MET A 171 -22.75 10.67 11.80
CA MET A 171 -23.94 11.49 12.02
C MET A 171 -25.19 10.68 12.34
N GLU A 172 -25.34 9.50 11.73
CA GLU A 172 -26.39 8.53 12.06
C GLU A 172 -26.25 8.06 13.51
N GLU A 173 -25.08 7.56 13.90
CA GLU A 173 -24.83 7.11 15.27
C GLU A 173 -24.96 8.26 16.28
N LYS A 174 -24.50 9.47 15.96
CA LYS A 174 -24.66 10.66 16.82
C LYS A 174 -26.13 11.02 17.06
N ARG A 175 -27.03 10.76 16.11
CA ARG A 175 -28.47 11.07 16.21
C ARG A 175 -29.25 10.00 16.96
N ASP A 176 -28.90 8.72 16.76
CA ASP A 176 -29.70 7.61 17.25
C ASP A 176 -29.29 7.15 18.65
N ALA A 177 -28.19 6.39 18.76
CA ALA A 177 -27.73 5.79 20.02
C ALA A 177 -26.66 6.63 20.72
N ASN A 178 -25.95 7.49 19.98
CA ASN A 178 -24.88 8.37 20.46
C ASN A 178 -23.80 7.60 21.26
N ASN A 179 -23.51 6.35 20.86
CA ASN A 179 -22.55 5.49 21.55
C ASN A 179 -21.14 6.03 21.37
N GLU A 180 -20.56 6.50 22.47
CA GLU A 180 -19.23 7.09 22.47
C GLU A 180 -18.16 6.15 21.90
N TYR A 181 -18.15 4.88 22.29
CA TYR A 181 -17.15 3.91 21.84
C TYR A 181 -17.25 3.62 20.34
N LEU A 182 -18.47 3.64 19.77
CA LEU A 182 -18.64 3.44 18.34
C LEU A 182 -18.15 4.67 17.56
N LEU A 183 -18.46 5.88 18.03
CA LEU A 183 -17.96 7.13 17.45
C LEU A 183 -16.43 7.23 17.52
N GLU A 184 -15.83 6.80 18.63
CA GLU A 184 -14.38 6.66 18.78
C GLU A 184 -13.79 5.67 17.77
N SER A 185 -14.41 4.50 17.63
CA SER A 185 -13.99 3.47 16.67
C SER A 185 -14.06 3.95 15.22
N LEU A 186 -15.13 4.64 14.84
CA LEU A 186 -15.26 5.27 13.53
C LEU A 186 -14.14 6.28 13.28
N THR A 187 -13.79 7.08 14.30
CA THR A 187 -12.72 8.08 14.21
C THR A 187 -11.35 7.40 14.00
N ILE A 188 -11.06 6.35 14.75
CA ILE A 188 -9.81 5.56 14.59
C ILE A 188 -9.74 4.96 13.18
N GLN A 189 -10.83 4.35 12.72
CA GLN A 189 -10.90 3.74 11.39
C GLN A 189 -10.68 4.77 10.28
N LEU A 190 -11.21 5.99 10.41
CA LEU A 190 -10.96 7.08 9.47
C LEU A 190 -9.45 7.35 9.35
N PHE A 191 -8.73 7.54 10.47
CA PHE A 191 -7.28 7.75 10.45
C PHE A 191 -6.54 6.61 9.76
N GLU A 192 -6.88 5.37 10.10
CA GLU A 192 -6.22 4.18 9.55
C GLU A 192 -6.48 4.00 8.05
N PHE A 193 -7.70 4.28 7.58
CA PHE A 193 -8.04 4.20 6.16
C PHE A 193 -7.39 5.33 5.36
N LEU A 194 -7.46 6.57 5.83
CA LEU A 194 -6.78 7.70 5.17
C LEU A 194 -5.26 7.47 5.08
N HIS A 195 -4.66 6.99 6.17
CA HIS A 195 -3.25 6.62 6.19
C HIS A 195 -2.91 5.54 5.16
N ARG A 196 -3.65 4.44 5.16
CA ARG A 196 -3.41 3.34 4.21
C ARG A 196 -3.51 3.81 2.76
N ARG A 197 -4.50 4.66 2.44
CA ARG A 197 -4.69 5.22 1.10
C ARG A 197 -3.51 6.10 0.69
N LEU A 198 -3.11 7.04 1.55
CA LEU A 198 -2.01 7.93 1.26
C LEU A 198 -0.66 7.20 1.21
N ALA A 199 -0.43 6.19 2.04
CA ALA A 199 0.80 5.39 2.02
C ALA A 199 0.93 4.58 0.72
N VAL A 200 -0.15 3.92 0.27
CA VAL A 200 -0.17 3.20 -1.02
C VAL A 200 0.07 4.17 -2.17
N PHE A 201 -0.61 5.32 -2.16
CA PHE A 201 -0.42 6.33 -3.20
C PHE A 201 0.98 6.92 -3.18
N SER A 202 1.56 7.17 -2.01
CA SER A 202 2.91 7.74 -1.85
C SER A 202 3.98 6.83 -2.44
N GLY A 203 3.87 5.52 -2.24
CA GLY A 203 4.76 4.55 -2.89
C GLY A 203 4.62 4.51 -4.42
N THR A 204 3.46 4.86 -4.95
CA THR A 204 3.16 4.82 -6.39
C THR A 204 3.47 6.13 -7.11
N PHE A 205 3.27 7.27 -6.44
CA PHE A 205 3.41 8.61 -6.99
C PHE A 205 4.74 9.25 -6.60
N GLY A 206 5.44 8.72 -5.60
CA GLY A 206 6.76 9.17 -5.17
C GLY A 206 6.75 10.30 -4.12
N THR A 207 5.67 10.47 -3.36
CA THR A 207 5.64 11.41 -2.22
C THR A 207 6.20 10.77 -0.96
N ARG A 208 6.56 11.58 0.03
CA ARG A 208 6.94 11.08 1.36
C ARG A 208 5.90 10.18 2.00
N ASN A 209 6.39 9.14 2.67
CA ASN A 209 5.62 8.38 3.63
C ASN A 209 5.49 9.15 4.95
N ILE A 210 4.37 8.95 5.60
CA ILE A 210 3.98 9.63 6.84
C ILE A 210 3.67 8.59 7.92
N ASP A 211 3.79 8.94 9.19
CA ASP A 211 3.46 8.03 10.30
C ASP A 211 2.00 8.19 10.71
N VAL A 212 1.23 7.10 10.80
CA VAL A 212 -0.19 7.12 11.17
C VAL A 212 -0.45 7.75 12.55
N ASN A 213 0.44 7.53 13.50
CA ASN A 213 0.30 7.96 14.89
C ASN A 213 0.66 9.42 15.07
N GLU A 214 1.59 9.94 14.27
CA GLU A 214 2.06 11.33 14.36
C GLU A 214 1.32 12.27 13.41
N THR A 215 0.84 11.74 12.28
CA THR A 215 0.19 12.54 11.24
C THR A 215 -1.19 12.99 11.68
N LYS A 216 -1.38 14.29 11.59
CA LYS A 216 -2.59 14.96 12.00
C LYS A 216 -3.64 14.92 10.89
N LEU A 217 -4.92 14.94 11.27
CA LEU A 217 -6.04 14.82 10.31
C LEU A 217 -5.94 15.87 9.18
N GLY A 218 -5.60 17.11 9.52
CA GLY A 218 -5.46 18.21 8.56
C GLY A 218 -4.38 17.97 7.50
N MET A 219 -3.36 17.16 7.79
CA MET A 219 -2.33 16.81 6.81
C MET A 219 -2.87 15.85 5.74
N TYR A 220 -3.77 14.91 6.09
CA TYR A 220 -4.42 14.05 5.08
C TYR A 220 -5.32 14.85 4.15
N ILE A 221 -6.07 15.81 4.69
CA ILE A 221 -6.89 16.75 3.94
C ILE A 221 -6.00 17.59 3.01
N THR A 222 -4.92 18.15 3.56
CA THR A 222 -3.97 18.96 2.78
C THR A 222 -3.31 18.16 1.67
N ALA A 223 -2.90 16.92 1.94
CA ALA A 223 -2.31 16.02 0.94
C ALA A 223 -3.24 15.81 -0.25
N TYR A 224 -4.53 15.55 0.00
CA TYR A 224 -5.54 15.36 -1.04
C TYR A 224 -5.58 16.55 -2.03
N PHE A 225 -5.67 17.78 -1.52
CA PHE A 225 -5.74 18.97 -2.37
C PHE A 225 -4.42 19.31 -3.05
N GLU A 226 -3.29 19.17 -2.37
CA GLU A 226 -1.98 19.43 -2.98
C GLU A 226 -1.65 18.43 -4.09
N ILE A 227 -1.97 17.14 -3.90
CA ILE A 227 -1.84 16.12 -4.93
C ILE A 227 -2.76 16.45 -6.11
N TYR A 228 -4.00 16.91 -5.86
CA TYR A 228 -4.92 17.31 -6.92
C TYR A 228 -4.34 18.44 -7.77
N TYR A 229 -3.91 19.53 -7.13
CA TYR A 229 -3.35 20.67 -7.85
C TYR A 229 -2.07 20.30 -8.60
N LEU A 230 -1.22 19.43 -8.04
CA LEU A 230 -0.05 18.92 -8.75
C LEU A 230 -0.45 18.12 -9.99
N CYS A 231 -1.45 17.24 -9.89
CA CYS A 231 -1.94 16.47 -11.03
C CYS A 231 -2.47 17.37 -12.15
N ILE A 232 -3.27 18.39 -11.81
CA ILE A 232 -3.77 19.38 -12.77
C ILE A 232 -2.62 20.13 -13.44
N ASP A 233 -1.66 20.61 -12.65
CA ASP A 233 -0.49 21.34 -13.15
C ASP A 233 0.38 20.48 -14.10
N LEU A 234 0.42 19.18 -13.87
CA LEU A 234 1.12 18.19 -14.71
C LEU A 234 0.30 17.70 -15.89
N ASN A 235 -0.94 18.19 -16.06
CA ASN A 235 -1.92 17.68 -17.03
C ASN A 235 -2.15 16.16 -16.90
N LEU A 236 -2.13 15.64 -15.68
CA LEU A 236 -2.46 14.25 -15.38
C LEU A 236 -3.99 14.08 -15.29
N PRO A 237 -4.54 12.96 -15.80
CA PRO A 237 -5.97 12.74 -15.80
C PRO A 237 -6.51 12.53 -14.38
N VAL A 238 -7.27 13.50 -13.88
CA VAL A 238 -8.03 13.41 -12.62
C VAL A 238 -9.50 13.20 -12.95
N ASN A 239 -9.80 12.10 -13.65
CA ASN A 239 -11.13 11.81 -14.16
C ASN A 239 -12.16 11.78 -13.01
N GLY A 240 -13.27 12.47 -13.17
CA GLY A 240 -14.37 12.46 -12.19
C GLY A 240 -14.22 13.43 -11.02
N THR A 241 -13.18 14.27 -10.97
CA THR A 241 -13.07 15.35 -9.97
C THR A 241 -13.09 16.72 -10.65
N THR A 242 -14.26 17.36 -10.65
CA THR A 242 -14.48 18.73 -11.14
C THR A 242 -14.19 19.75 -10.03
N ASP A 243 -14.05 21.04 -10.38
CA ASP A 243 -13.89 22.12 -9.39
C ASP A 243 -15.06 22.18 -8.40
N GLU A 244 -16.28 21.87 -8.84
CA GLU A 244 -17.47 21.78 -7.99
C GLU A 244 -17.33 20.67 -6.94
N ILE A 245 -16.95 19.47 -7.39
CA ILE A 245 -16.72 18.32 -6.50
C ILE A 245 -15.58 18.61 -5.54
N LEU A 246 -14.52 19.29 -5.98
CA LEU A 246 -13.40 19.67 -5.12
C LEU A 246 -13.83 20.63 -4.00
N SER A 247 -14.73 21.57 -4.31
CA SER A 247 -15.31 22.47 -3.32
C SER A 247 -16.18 21.71 -2.30
N GLU A 248 -17.01 20.78 -2.77
CA GLU A 248 -17.82 19.92 -1.90
C GLU A 248 -16.93 19.04 -1.01
N ASP A 249 -15.89 18.42 -1.57
CA ASP A 249 -14.91 17.63 -0.82
C ASP A 249 -14.24 18.50 0.26
N TYR A 250 -13.87 19.74 -0.05
CA TYR A 250 -13.27 20.66 0.91
C TYR A 250 -14.23 20.98 2.07
N GLU A 251 -15.49 21.26 1.77
CA GLU A 251 -16.51 21.52 2.80
C GLU A 251 -16.74 20.29 3.68
N THR A 252 -16.91 19.10 3.09
CA THR A 252 -17.14 17.85 3.81
C THR A 252 -15.94 17.46 4.67
N PHE A 253 -14.72 17.55 4.15
CA PHE A 253 -13.53 17.14 4.88
C PHE A 253 -13.29 18.06 6.09
N ASN A 254 -13.53 19.36 5.94
CA ASN A 254 -13.49 20.30 7.05
C ASN A 254 -14.64 20.10 8.04
N ALA A 255 -15.84 19.75 7.58
CA ALA A 255 -16.95 19.40 8.46
C ALA A 255 -16.62 18.18 9.33
N VAL A 256 -15.99 17.15 8.74
CA VAL A 256 -15.50 15.97 9.47
C VAL A 256 -14.45 16.35 10.51
N ALA A 257 -13.46 17.16 10.14
CA ALA A 257 -12.42 17.62 11.07
C ALA A 257 -13.02 18.39 12.25
N ASN A 258 -13.95 19.32 11.97
CA ASN A 258 -14.65 20.09 12.99
C ASN A 258 -15.51 19.21 13.90
N LEU A 259 -16.18 18.20 13.35
CA LEU A 259 -17.05 17.30 14.10
C LEU A 259 -16.24 16.40 15.07
N ILE A 260 -15.08 15.92 14.65
CA ILE A 260 -14.14 15.20 15.54
C ILE A 260 -13.61 16.16 16.61
N ALA A 261 -13.19 17.37 16.23
CA ALA A 261 -12.68 18.37 17.16
C ALA A 261 -13.72 18.75 18.24
N GLU A 262 -14.94 19.09 17.82
CA GLU A 262 -16.04 19.46 18.71
C GLU A 262 -16.36 18.34 19.71
N ARG A 263 -16.46 17.10 19.24
CA ARG A 263 -16.88 15.98 20.08
C ARG A 263 -15.84 15.59 21.12
N PHE A 264 -14.57 15.61 20.74
CA PHE A 264 -13.49 15.08 21.59
C PHE A 264 -12.66 16.17 22.28
N GLY A 265 -13.09 17.44 22.19
CA GLY A 265 -12.45 18.55 22.89
C GLY A 265 -11.03 18.87 22.41
N ASN A 266 -10.66 18.29 21.26
CA ASN A 266 -9.42 18.60 20.58
C ASN A 266 -9.66 19.89 19.81
N GLY A 267 -8.81 20.91 19.96
CA GLY A 267 -8.95 22.17 19.23
C GLY A 267 -9.19 21.94 17.72
N GLN A 268 -9.89 22.88 17.07
CA GLN A 268 -10.42 22.77 15.69
C GLN A 268 -9.44 22.29 14.62
N GLU A 269 -8.13 22.29 14.88
CA GLU A 269 -7.16 21.79 13.93
C GLU A 269 -6.12 20.97 14.68
N ASP A 270 -5.79 19.81 14.10
CA ASP A 270 -4.48 19.18 14.27
C ASP A 270 -4.32 18.16 15.43
N THR A 271 -5.25 17.21 15.55
CA THR A 271 -5.06 15.96 16.32
C THR A 271 -4.56 14.82 15.43
N ASN A 272 -3.64 14.02 15.96
CA ASN A 272 -3.17 12.77 15.37
C ASN A 272 -3.73 11.56 16.14
N LEU A 273 -3.59 10.36 15.57
CA LEU A 273 -4.18 9.16 16.15
C LEU A 273 -3.62 8.81 17.54
N SER A 274 -2.33 9.08 17.80
CA SER A 274 -1.74 8.82 19.12
C SER A 274 -2.31 9.71 20.20
N ALA A 275 -2.35 11.04 19.97
CA ALA A 275 -2.93 11.99 20.91
C ALA A 275 -4.43 11.73 21.12
N PHE A 276 -5.13 11.29 20.06
CA PHE A 276 -6.53 10.87 20.18
C PHE A 276 -6.67 9.65 21.11
N ARG A 277 -5.88 8.59 20.90
CA ARG A 277 -5.92 7.40 21.76
C ARG A 277 -5.55 7.72 23.20
N GLU A 278 -4.51 8.52 23.41
CA GLU A 278 -4.07 8.97 24.74
C GLU A 278 -5.16 9.76 25.46
N SER A 279 -5.85 10.68 24.77
CA SER A 279 -6.92 11.46 25.39
C SER A 279 -8.11 10.58 25.80
N LEU A 280 -8.45 9.57 25.00
CA LEU A 280 -9.46 8.58 25.35
C LEU A 280 -9.05 7.73 26.56
N GLU A 281 -7.80 7.27 26.60
CA GLU A 281 -7.27 6.51 27.75
C GLU A 281 -7.30 7.34 29.02
N ILE A 282 -6.84 8.59 28.98
CA ILE A 282 -6.90 9.51 30.12
C ILE A 282 -8.35 9.73 30.56
N LYS A 283 -9.28 9.95 29.62
CA LYS A 283 -10.70 10.14 29.94
C LYS A 283 -11.26 8.92 30.68
N ARG A 284 -10.98 7.70 30.19
CA ARG A 284 -11.41 6.45 30.83
C ARG A 284 -10.76 6.25 32.20
N MET A 285 -9.47 6.56 32.36
CA MET A 285 -8.76 6.49 33.64
C MET A 285 -9.34 7.47 34.66
N VAL A 286 -9.61 8.72 34.26
CA VAL A 286 -10.22 9.72 35.13
C VAL A 286 -11.60 9.26 35.54
N LYS A 287 -12.43 8.78 34.60
CA LYS A 287 -13.76 8.22 34.90
C LYS A 287 -13.65 7.12 35.96
N PHE A 288 -12.77 6.15 35.75
CA PHE A 288 -12.54 5.06 36.70
C PHE A 288 -12.10 5.57 38.08
N ALA A 289 -11.17 6.52 38.13
CA ALA A 289 -10.62 7.06 39.38
C ALA A 289 -11.64 7.86 40.22
N VAL A 290 -12.58 8.56 39.58
CA VAL A 290 -13.62 9.34 40.28
C VAL A 290 -14.86 8.51 40.62
N SER A 291 -15.03 7.33 40.02
CA SER A 291 -16.13 6.41 40.33
C SER A 291 -16.04 5.84 41.74
N GLU A 292 -17.19 5.53 42.33
CA GLU A 292 -17.25 4.82 43.61
C GLU A 292 -16.63 3.41 43.52
N PRO A 293 -16.08 2.86 44.61
CA PRO A 293 -15.41 1.54 44.59
C PRO A 293 -16.28 0.39 44.08
N HIS A 294 -17.60 0.47 44.30
CA HIS A 294 -18.53 -0.55 43.85
C HIS A 294 -18.75 -0.47 42.32
N VAL A 295 -18.81 0.73 41.75
CA VAL A 295 -18.88 0.95 40.30
C VAL A 295 -17.63 0.41 39.60
N GLN A 296 -16.44 0.67 40.15
CA GLN A 296 -15.18 0.12 39.63
C GLN A 296 -15.20 -1.42 39.61
N THR A 297 -15.68 -2.03 40.69
CA THR A 297 -15.76 -3.48 40.83
C THR A 297 -16.75 -4.09 39.82
N ILE A 298 -17.90 -3.45 39.62
CA ILE A 298 -18.92 -3.90 38.67
C ILE A 298 -18.45 -3.74 37.23
N ASN A 299 -17.87 -2.59 36.87
CA ASN A 299 -17.36 -2.38 35.51
C ASN A 299 -16.29 -3.41 35.16
N LYS A 300 -15.40 -3.73 36.11
CA LYS A 300 -14.42 -4.81 35.94
C LYS A 300 -15.09 -6.17 35.75
N LEU A 301 -16.09 -6.49 36.56
CA LEU A 301 -16.84 -7.75 36.43
C LEU A 301 -17.51 -7.89 35.07
N ILE A 302 -18.20 -6.85 34.60
CA ILE A 302 -18.89 -6.84 33.30
C ILE A 302 -17.86 -6.98 32.17
N GLN A 303 -16.74 -6.27 32.24
CA GLN A 303 -15.66 -6.39 31.26
C GLN A 303 -15.10 -7.81 31.20
N ASP A 304 -14.74 -8.38 32.36
CA ASP A 304 -14.22 -9.75 32.46
C ASP A 304 -15.22 -10.76 31.85
N TRP A 305 -16.53 -10.57 32.07
CA TRP A 305 -17.56 -11.43 31.48
C TRP A 305 -17.68 -11.26 29.97
N SER A 306 -17.64 -10.02 29.48
CA SER A 306 -17.70 -9.73 28.04
C SER A 306 -16.56 -10.39 27.28
N GLU A 307 -15.33 -10.27 27.81
CA GLU A 307 -14.13 -10.88 27.24
C GLU A 307 -14.26 -12.40 27.24
N ASN A 308 -14.61 -13.01 28.38
CA ASN A 308 -14.81 -14.45 28.48
C ASN A 308 -15.92 -14.98 27.55
N PHE A 309 -17.02 -14.26 27.37
CA PHE A 309 -18.06 -14.70 26.43
C PHE A 309 -17.57 -14.60 24.98
N SER A 310 -16.91 -13.50 24.61
CA SER A 310 -16.39 -13.32 23.26
C SER A 310 -15.36 -14.39 22.88
N ASP A 311 -14.53 -14.82 23.83
CA ASP A 311 -13.52 -15.87 23.62
C ASP A 311 -14.11 -17.29 23.50
N ASN A 312 -15.34 -17.52 23.99
CA ASN A 312 -15.96 -18.85 24.05
C ASN A 312 -17.07 -19.08 22.99
N TYR A 313 -17.42 -18.09 22.19
CA TYR A 313 -18.45 -18.18 21.16
C TYR A 313 -17.90 -17.76 19.79
N GLU A 314 -18.07 -18.61 18.78
CA GLU A 314 -17.52 -18.34 17.46
C GLU A 314 -18.11 -17.06 16.85
N SER A 315 -17.23 -16.17 16.39
CA SER A 315 -17.61 -14.90 15.76
C SER A 315 -18.38 -13.92 16.66
N MET A 316 -18.44 -14.15 17.97
CA MET A 316 -19.02 -13.19 18.90
C MET A 316 -18.11 -11.96 19.00
N LYS A 317 -18.72 -10.79 18.87
CA LYS A 317 -18.11 -9.48 19.04
C LYS A 317 -18.81 -8.75 20.16
N SER A 318 -18.05 -7.95 20.90
CA SER A 318 -18.55 -7.08 21.96
C SER A 318 -18.35 -5.61 21.57
N LEU A 319 -19.42 -4.81 21.68
CA LEU A 319 -19.35 -3.36 21.54
C LEU A 319 -19.70 -2.70 22.88
N PRO A 320 -18.73 -2.04 23.55
CA PRO A 320 -19.03 -1.32 24.78
C PRO A 320 -19.96 -0.12 24.52
N PHE A 321 -20.69 0.26 25.56
CA PHE A 321 -21.45 1.52 25.63
C PHE A 321 -21.41 2.05 27.06
N ASP A 322 -21.57 3.36 27.19
CA ASP A 322 -21.39 4.06 28.47
C ASP A 322 -22.73 4.54 29.03
N ASP A 323 -23.02 4.14 30.26
CA ASP A 323 -24.12 4.66 31.09
C ASP A 323 -23.55 4.96 32.50
N THR A 324 -24.36 4.81 33.55
CA THR A 324 -23.92 4.79 34.96
C THR A 324 -22.86 3.71 35.19
N TYR A 325 -23.08 2.54 34.58
CA TYR A 325 -22.16 1.40 34.55
C TYR A 325 -21.74 1.11 33.11
N LEU A 326 -20.57 0.48 32.93
CA LEU A 326 -20.12 0.00 31.63
C LEU A 326 -21.06 -1.12 31.15
N GLY A 327 -21.58 -1.01 29.94
CA GLY A 327 -22.39 -2.05 29.30
C GLY A 327 -21.75 -2.56 28.01
N PHE A 328 -22.21 -3.72 27.53
CA PHE A 328 -21.77 -4.30 26.25
C PHE A 328 -22.95 -4.82 25.43
N LYS A 329 -22.90 -4.57 24.13
CA LYS A 329 -23.71 -5.27 23.13
C LYS A 329 -22.90 -6.46 22.61
N LEU A 330 -23.41 -7.68 22.80
CA LEU A 330 -22.82 -8.93 22.31
C LEU A 330 -23.55 -9.36 21.04
N PHE A 331 -22.84 -9.55 19.93
CA PHE A 331 -23.45 -9.86 18.62
C PHE A 331 -22.51 -10.64 17.70
N THR A 332 -23.05 -11.33 16.70
CA THR A 332 -22.25 -12.05 15.69
C THR A 332 -22.15 -11.31 14.36
N HIS A 333 -23.21 -10.60 13.96
CA HIS A 333 -23.30 -9.97 12.64
C HIS A 333 -23.45 -8.46 12.77
N THR A 334 -24.56 -8.00 13.34
CA THR A 334 -24.88 -6.58 13.48
C THR A 334 -25.17 -6.21 14.95
N PRO A 335 -24.75 -5.01 15.42
CA PRO A 335 -25.03 -4.54 16.77
C PRO A 335 -26.51 -4.33 17.09
N GLU A 336 -27.36 -4.21 16.07
CA GLU A 336 -28.82 -4.05 16.20
C GLU A 336 -29.51 -5.32 16.72
N ASN A 337 -28.95 -6.48 16.42
CA ASN A 337 -29.46 -7.79 16.86
C ASN A 337 -28.57 -8.38 17.97
N ALA A 338 -28.24 -7.55 18.95
CA ALA A 338 -27.34 -7.90 20.04
C ALA A 338 -28.08 -8.40 21.29
N VAL A 339 -27.41 -9.23 22.08
CA VAL A 339 -27.71 -9.38 23.50
C VAL A 339 -27.09 -8.20 24.23
N THR A 340 -27.90 -7.47 24.99
CA THR A 340 -27.40 -6.35 25.81
C THR A 340 -27.02 -6.87 27.18
N MET A 341 -25.78 -6.65 27.59
CA MET A 341 -25.25 -6.93 28.92
C MET A 341 -25.02 -5.61 29.67
N SER A 342 -25.72 -5.42 30.79
CA SER A 342 -25.61 -4.21 31.61
C SER A 342 -25.83 -4.52 33.10
N PHE A 343 -25.49 -3.58 33.97
CA PHE A 343 -25.81 -3.68 35.39
C PHE A 343 -26.88 -2.66 35.76
N MET A 344 -27.84 -3.09 36.57
CA MET A 344 -28.86 -2.23 37.17
C MET A 344 -28.84 -2.38 38.68
N GLU A 345 -28.77 -1.25 39.39
CA GLU A 345 -29.04 -1.21 40.82
C GLU A 345 -30.52 -1.48 41.08
N THR A 346 -30.81 -2.25 42.12
CA THR A 346 -32.18 -2.57 42.52
C THR A 346 -32.53 -1.86 43.82
N GLU A 347 -33.79 -1.43 43.94
CA GLU A 347 -34.34 -0.92 45.20
C GLU A 347 -34.73 -2.06 46.17
N GLU A 348 -34.60 -3.32 45.73
CA GLU A 348 -34.96 -4.50 46.52
C GLU A 348 -33.99 -4.73 47.69
N GLU A 349 -34.51 -5.14 48.85
CA GLU A 349 -33.71 -5.36 50.06
C GLU A 349 -32.82 -6.63 49.97
N GLU A 350 -33.08 -7.53 49.03
CA GLU A 350 -32.48 -8.86 49.01
C GLU A 350 -31.08 -8.88 48.39
N TYR A 351 -30.83 -8.05 47.37
CA TYR A 351 -29.52 -7.91 46.70
C TYR A 351 -29.30 -6.48 46.20
N PHE A 352 -28.04 -6.13 45.95
CA PHE A 352 -27.62 -4.76 45.62
C PHE A 352 -27.95 -4.37 44.18
N GLY A 353 -27.90 -5.32 43.27
CA GLY A 353 -28.30 -5.11 41.89
C GLY A 353 -28.12 -6.35 41.04
N GLU A 354 -28.38 -6.22 39.75
CA GLU A 354 -28.42 -7.32 38.80
C GLU A 354 -27.53 -7.04 37.61
N LEU A 355 -26.66 -8.01 37.28
CA LEU A 355 -26.00 -8.04 35.98
C LEU A 355 -26.93 -8.77 35.01
N ARG A 356 -27.52 -8.01 34.08
CA ARG A 356 -28.60 -8.43 33.20
C ARG A 356 -28.10 -8.70 31.79
N LEU A 357 -28.56 -9.80 31.20
CA LEU A 357 -28.46 -10.09 29.78
C LEU A 357 -29.87 -10.09 29.19
N GLU A 358 -30.10 -9.26 28.18
CA GLU A 358 -31.42 -9.02 27.60
C GLU A 358 -31.41 -9.11 26.07
N LYS A 359 -32.39 -9.83 25.52
CA LYS A 359 -32.67 -9.89 24.08
C LYS A 359 -34.12 -10.31 23.81
N ASP A 360 -34.80 -9.62 22.89
CA ASP A 360 -36.15 -9.97 22.42
C ASP A 360 -37.19 -10.22 23.55
N SER A 361 -37.13 -9.43 24.63
CA SER A 361 -37.93 -9.57 25.87
C SER A 361 -37.55 -10.75 26.78
N GLU A 362 -36.58 -11.57 26.39
CA GLU A 362 -35.99 -12.58 27.27
C GLU A 362 -34.87 -11.95 28.09
N ILE A 363 -34.92 -12.18 29.40
CA ILE A 363 -34.00 -11.61 30.37
C ILE A 363 -33.48 -12.76 31.23
N VAL A 364 -32.15 -12.82 31.37
CA VAL A 364 -31.49 -13.61 32.40
C VAL A 364 -30.56 -12.68 33.16
N PHE A 365 -30.50 -12.84 34.48
CA PHE A 365 -29.67 -11.97 35.30
C PHE A 365 -28.90 -12.75 36.36
N MET A 366 -27.76 -12.17 36.77
CA MET A 366 -26.97 -12.62 37.90
C MET A 366 -27.11 -11.61 39.04
N PRO A 367 -27.72 -11.98 40.18
CA PRO A 367 -27.84 -11.08 41.32
C PRO A 367 -26.48 -10.84 41.99
N ILE A 368 -26.20 -9.58 42.31
CA ILE A 368 -24.99 -9.11 42.99
C ILE A 368 -25.37 -8.68 44.40
N PHE A 369 -24.77 -9.32 45.39
CA PHE A 369 -25.00 -9.04 46.80
C PHE A 369 -23.91 -8.11 47.33
N LYS A 370 -24.28 -7.21 48.23
CA LYS A 370 -23.34 -6.30 48.91
C LYS A 370 -23.28 -6.67 50.39
N GLU A 371 -22.14 -7.21 50.82
CA GLU A 371 -21.83 -7.46 52.23
C GLU A 371 -20.76 -6.45 52.69
N ASP A 372 -21.15 -5.49 53.52
CA ASP A 372 -20.33 -4.36 53.97
C ASP A 372 -19.67 -3.57 52.81
N THR A 373 -18.45 -3.98 52.44
CA THR A 373 -17.59 -3.37 51.42
C THR A 373 -17.27 -4.30 50.25
N LYS A 374 -17.77 -5.55 50.28
CA LYS A 374 -17.51 -6.57 49.27
C LYS A 374 -18.77 -6.85 48.47
N LEU A 375 -18.59 -6.92 47.15
CA LEU A 375 -19.61 -7.42 46.24
C LEU A 375 -19.38 -8.92 46.04
N ARG A 376 -20.48 -9.69 46.04
CA ARG A 376 -20.49 -11.14 45.79
C ARG A 376 -21.43 -11.47 44.64
N ILE A 377 -20.95 -12.33 43.75
CA ILE A 377 -21.72 -12.90 42.65
C ILE A 377 -22.58 -14.00 43.26
N HIS A 378 -23.87 -13.73 43.44
CA HIS A 378 -24.83 -14.58 44.15
C HIS A 378 -24.54 -14.81 45.65
N LYS A 379 -25.55 -15.35 46.38
CA LYS A 379 -25.48 -15.72 47.80
C LYS A 379 -24.47 -16.83 48.13
N ASP A 380 -24.21 -17.74 47.20
CA ASP A 380 -23.30 -18.88 47.37
C ASP A 380 -22.81 -19.41 46.01
N ALA A 381 -21.69 -20.13 46.02
CA ALA A 381 -21.03 -20.60 44.80
C ALA A 381 -21.85 -21.65 44.01
N GLN A 382 -22.66 -22.46 44.69
CA GLN A 382 -23.48 -23.47 44.01
C GLN A 382 -24.60 -22.78 43.22
N SER A 383 -25.29 -21.82 43.84
CA SER A 383 -26.32 -21.01 43.19
C SER A 383 -25.72 -20.16 42.07
N ALA A 384 -24.56 -19.54 42.28
CA ALA A 384 -23.86 -18.79 41.22
C ALA A 384 -23.56 -19.66 40.00
N ASN A 385 -23.08 -20.90 40.20
CA ASN A 385 -22.82 -21.83 39.10
C ASN A 385 -24.10 -22.23 38.36
N GLN A 386 -25.20 -22.40 39.08
CA GLN A 386 -26.49 -22.71 38.47
C GLN A 386 -26.98 -21.57 37.56
N THR A 387 -26.99 -20.33 38.07
CA THR A 387 -27.37 -19.15 37.28
C THR A 387 -26.40 -18.89 36.13
N MET A 388 -25.10 -19.12 36.32
CA MET A 388 -24.12 -19.03 35.23
C MET A 388 -24.46 -20.02 34.10
N ASN A 389 -24.82 -21.27 34.42
CA ASN A 389 -25.25 -22.25 33.42
C ASN A 389 -26.51 -21.79 32.65
N GLU A 390 -27.44 -21.10 33.32
CA GLU A 390 -28.62 -20.51 32.70
C GLU A 390 -28.25 -19.38 31.72
N ILE A 391 -27.37 -18.46 32.13
CA ILE A 391 -26.83 -17.38 31.26
C ILE A 391 -26.13 -17.97 30.04
N LEU A 392 -25.31 -18.99 30.28
CA LEU A 392 -24.61 -19.75 29.27
C LEU A 392 -25.58 -20.43 28.29
N SER A 393 -26.67 -21.03 28.78
CA SER A 393 -27.72 -21.60 27.93
C SER A 393 -28.48 -20.54 27.14
N PHE A 394 -28.73 -19.37 27.75
CA PHE A 394 -29.34 -18.23 27.08
C PHE A 394 -28.48 -17.73 25.92
N LEU A 395 -27.18 -17.54 26.15
CA LEU A 395 -26.24 -17.17 25.10
C LEU A 395 -26.17 -18.23 24.00
N SER A 396 -26.16 -19.53 24.35
CA SER A 396 -26.18 -20.63 23.36
C SER A 396 -27.43 -20.67 22.48
N LYS A 397 -28.56 -20.17 22.97
CA LYS A 397 -29.79 -20.06 22.18
C LYS A 397 -29.66 -18.99 21.09
N HIS A 398 -28.95 -17.91 21.41
CA HIS A 398 -28.80 -16.75 20.54
C HIS A 398 -27.52 -16.78 19.70
N PHE A 399 -26.53 -17.56 20.12
CA PHE A 399 -25.22 -17.68 19.49
C PHE A 399 -24.73 -19.13 19.49
N PRO A 400 -24.25 -19.67 18.36
CA PRO A 400 -23.67 -21.01 18.32
C PRO A 400 -22.39 -21.08 19.17
N ARG A 401 -22.24 -22.16 19.95
CA ARG A 401 -21.03 -22.43 20.75
C ARG A 401 -19.94 -23.13 19.93
N HIS A 402 -18.71 -22.97 20.39
CA HIS A 402 -17.58 -23.84 20.05
C HIS A 402 -17.85 -25.33 20.33
#